data_AF-A0A3W3XNW8-F1
#
_entry.id   AF-A0A3W3XNW8-F1
#
_cell.length_a   1.000
_cell.length_b   1.000
_cell.length_c   1.000
_cell.angle_alpha   90.00
_cell.angle_beta   90.00
_cell.angle_gamma   90.00
#
_symmetry.space_group_name_H-M   'P 1'
#
loop_
_entity.id
_entity.type
_entity.pdbx_description
1 polymer ?
#
loop_
_entity_poly.entity_id
_entity_poly.type
_entity_poly.pdbx_seq_one_letter_code
_entity_poly.pdbx_strand_id
1 'polypeptide(L)'
;MSHPPKKLKKSLIAVFLSGILAVLGYFVALNGVFDLYQHIADNFLQKKAEDNLHVIYTGASIKYIESIFGPPVKEEHSEDGRVHEYIYSFKKFYLQVVYDNNNTVILYSVTSKDENFHPEVPYLRKTLGHKFKDFGSDIDYLQSSYSSKFYQYEEGHYLGNPGNYRNFYLAYNPAGVDYFELDPLPDLSNDDKSPPNKNDLEKFRNNNAPNTFGVGDIHGGPEGLELSFGLGIDYYDARDIPDKD
;
A
#
# COMPACT_ATOMS: atom_id res chain seq x y z
N MET A 1 -42.82 66.04 9.13
CA MET A 1 -42.16 64.78 8.71
C MET A 1 -40.79 64.72 9.38
N SER A 2 -40.63 63.93 10.45
CA SER A 2 -39.34 63.80 11.15
C SER A 2 -38.50 62.70 10.48
N HIS A 3 -37.31 63.07 9.98
CA HIS A 3 -36.34 62.08 9.51
C HIS A 3 -35.72 61.36 10.72
N PRO A 4 -35.61 60.02 10.71
CA PRO A 4 -34.97 59.31 11.81
C PRO A 4 -33.47 59.64 11.84
N PRO A 5 -32.85 59.75 13.03
CA PRO A 5 -31.48 60.22 13.16
C PRO A 5 -30.48 59.24 12.53
N LYS A 6 -29.56 59.76 11.70
CA LYS A 6 -28.48 59.02 11.02
C LYS A 6 -27.65 58.10 11.94
N LYS A 7 -27.63 58.37 13.26
CA LYS A 7 -26.97 57.52 14.28
C LYS A 7 -27.64 56.15 14.47
N LEU A 8 -28.97 56.05 14.41
CA LEU A 8 -29.67 54.76 14.56
C LEU A 8 -29.35 53.80 13.40
N LYS A 9 -29.28 54.32 12.17
CA LYS A 9 -28.91 53.53 10.98
C LYS A 9 -27.48 52.98 11.07
N LYS A 10 -26.51 53.77 11.56
CA LYS A 10 -25.13 53.31 11.76
C LYS A 10 -25.01 52.23 12.86
N SER A 11 -25.79 52.36 13.93
CA SER A 11 -25.82 51.38 15.02
C SER A 11 -26.44 50.04 14.58
N LEU A 12 -27.51 50.05 13.78
CA LEU A 12 -28.10 48.82 13.23
C LEU A 12 -27.13 48.09 12.28
N ILE A 13 -26.44 48.84 11.42
CA ILE A 13 -25.45 48.27 10.48
C ILE A 13 -24.29 47.62 11.24
N ALA A 14 -23.81 48.25 12.32
CA ALA A 14 -22.74 47.70 13.16
C ALA A 14 -23.14 46.40 13.84
N VAL A 15 -24.36 46.33 14.40
CA VAL A 15 -24.90 45.10 15.02
C VAL A 15 -25.06 43.97 13.99
N PHE A 16 -25.53 44.29 12.80
CA PHE A 16 -25.69 43.32 11.71
C PHE A 16 -24.33 42.77 11.24
N LEU A 17 -23.32 43.65 11.07
CA LEU A 17 -21.96 43.26 10.71
C LEU A 17 -21.30 42.40 11.81
N SER A 18 -21.48 42.75 13.08
CA SER A 18 -20.97 41.91 14.19
C SER A 18 -21.64 40.54 14.25
N GLY A 19 -22.95 40.47 13.93
CA GLY A 19 -23.66 39.19 13.84
C GLY A 19 -23.13 38.31 12.71
N ILE A 20 -22.88 38.89 11.53
CA ILE A 20 -22.28 38.17 10.39
C ILE A 20 -20.87 37.67 10.73
N LEU A 21 -20.04 38.51 11.36
CA LEU A 21 -18.68 38.12 11.77
C LEU A 21 -18.69 37.01 12.83
N ALA A 22 -19.62 37.03 13.79
CA ALA A 22 -19.76 35.98 14.80
C ALA A 22 -20.21 34.65 14.17
N VAL A 23 -21.14 34.69 13.21
CA VAL A 23 -21.58 33.50 12.47
C VAL A 23 -20.44 32.93 11.62
N LEU A 24 -19.70 33.78 10.90
CA LEU A 24 -18.52 33.36 10.13
C LEU A 24 -17.44 32.75 11.04
N GLY A 25 -17.15 33.38 12.18
CA GLY A 25 -16.19 32.84 13.15
C GLY A 25 -16.63 31.48 13.73
N TYR A 26 -17.93 31.28 13.96
CA TYR A 26 -18.47 30.00 14.40
C TYR A 26 -18.33 28.90 13.35
N PHE A 27 -18.62 29.18 12.07
CA PHE A 27 -18.41 28.22 10.98
C PHE A 27 -16.92 27.87 10.78
N VAL A 28 -16.02 28.84 10.89
CA VAL A 28 -14.57 28.59 10.82
C VAL A 28 -14.11 27.71 11.99
N ALA A 29 -14.62 27.95 13.20
CA ALA A 29 -14.30 27.12 14.36
C ALA A 29 -14.85 25.69 14.22
N LEU A 30 -16.07 25.52 13.70
CA LEU A 30 -16.66 24.21 13.44
C LEU A 30 -15.86 23.42 12.39
N ASN A 31 -15.47 24.06 11.29
CA ASN A 31 -14.64 23.43 10.28
C ASN A 31 -13.29 22.99 10.86
N GLY A 32 -12.64 23.84 11.67
CA GLY A 32 -11.38 23.47 12.32
C GLY A 32 -11.50 22.31 13.32
N VAL A 33 -12.62 22.18 14.03
CA VAL A 33 -12.89 21.03 14.91
C VAL A 33 -13.13 19.76 14.09
N PHE A 34 -13.84 19.86 12.96
CA PHE A 34 -14.07 18.73 12.07
C PHE A 34 -12.77 18.25 11.42
N ASP A 35 -11.95 19.16 10.92
CA ASP A 35 -10.65 18.85 10.32
C ASP A 35 -9.71 18.18 11.34
N LEU A 36 -9.71 18.66 12.59
CA LEU A 36 -8.94 18.03 13.67
C LEU A 36 -9.46 16.61 13.98
N TYR A 37 -10.78 16.43 14.01
CA TYR A 37 -11.38 15.12 14.24
C TYR A 37 -11.02 14.12 13.15
N GLN A 38 -11.16 14.52 11.88
CA GLN A 38 -10.77 13.68 10.75
C GLN A 38 -9.29 13.33 10.82
N HIS A 39 -8.42 14.33 11.01
CA HIS A 39 -6.99 14.06 11.13
C HIS A 39 -6.63 13.08 12.26
N ILE A 40 -7.33 13.15 13.40
CA ILE A 40 -7.13 12.20 14.50
C ILE A 40 -7.65 10.81 14.13
N ALA A 41 -8.82 10.73 13.50
CA ALA A 41 -9.42 9.46 13.06
C ALA A 41 -8.55 8.77 12.02
N ASP A 42 -8.11 9.48 10.98
CA ASP A 42 -7.24 8.97 9.91
C ASP A 42 -5.93 8.44 10.50
N ASN A 43 -5.29 9.22 11.39
CA ASN A 43 -4.05 8.79 12.04
C ASN A 43 -4.26 7.55 12.92
N PHE A 44 -5.40 7.45 13.59
CA PHE A 44 -5.74 6.28 14.40
C PHE A 44 -5.97 5.04 13.52
N LEU A 45 -6.73 5.17 12.44
CA LEU A 45 -7.01 4.08 11.49
C LEU A 45 -5.74 3.62 10.77
N GLN A 46 -4.92 4.57 10.32
CA GLN A 46 -3.59 4.32 9.76
C GLN A 46 -2.70 3.56 10.76
N LYS A 47 -2.59 4.06 12.00
CA LYS A 47 -1.76 3.40 13.02
C LYS A 47 -2.27 2.01 13.36
N LYS A 48 -3.59 1.83 13.49
CA LYS A 48 -4.22 0.52 13.70
C LYS A 48 -3.92 -0.42 12.53
N ALA A 49 -3.97 0.05 11.29
CA ALA A 49 -3.67 -0.76 10.11
C ALA A 49 -2.18 -1.19 10.08
N GLU A 50 -1.25 -0.27 10.35
CA GLU A 50 0.18 -0.58 10.50
C GLU A 50 0.43 -1.63 11.58
N ASP A 51 -0.16 -1.40 12.76
CA ASP A 51 -0.02 -2.30 13.91
C ASP A 51 -0.64 -3.66 13.62
N ASN A 52 -1.59 -3.80 12.70
CA ASN A 52 -2.23 -5.07 12.38
C ASN A 52 -1.55 -5.88 11.27
N LEU A 53 -0.51 -5.36 10.60
CA LEU A 53 0.20 -6.13 9.57
C LEU A 53 0.78 -7.45 10.10
N HIS A 54 1.19 -7.50 11.36
CA HIS A 54 1.78 -8.70 11.98
C HIS A 54 0.77 -9.84 12.24
N VAL A 55 -0.54 -9.57 12.17
CA VAL A 55 -1.58 -10.60 12.39
C VAL A 55 -2.11 -11.20 11.09
N ILE A 56 -1.62 -10.77 9.94
CA ILE A 56 -1.98 -11.35 8.65
C ILE A 56 -1.20 -12.66 8.45
N TYR A 57 -1.91 -13.72 8.06
CA TYR A 57 -1.29 -14.99 7.67
C TYR A 57 -2.07 -15.65 6.55
N THR A 58 -1.33 -16.31 5.65
CA THR A 58 -1.91 -17.18 4.62
C THR A 58 -2.56 -18.41 5.27
N GLY A 59 -3.69 -18.85 4.71
CA GLY A 59 -4.61 -19.82 5.31
C GLY A 59 -5.72 -19.21 6.16
N ALA A 60 -5.70 -17.90 6.44
CA ALA A 60 -6.79 -17.21 7.11
C ALA A 60 -8.01 -17.04 6.19
N SER A 61 -9.19 -16.80 6.75
CA SER A 61 -10.37 -16.43 5.96
C SER A 61 -10.31 -14.97 5.52
N ILE A 62 -10.76 -14.65 4.31
CA ILE A 62 -10.89 -13.25 3.85
C ILE A 62 -11.75 -12.40 4.80
N LYS A 63 -12.78 -12.99 5.42
CA LYS A 63 -13.63 -12.32 6.43
C LYS A 63 -12.85 -11.91 7.68
N TYR A 64 -11.80 -12.65 8.03
CA TYR A 64 -10.92 -12.28 9.14
C TYR A 64 -10.11 -11.03 8.77
N ILE A 65 -9.57 -10.96 7.56
CA ILE A 65 -8.88 -9.78 7.05
C ILE A 65 -9.82 -8.57 7.04
N GLU A 66 -11.04 -8.70 6.52
CA GLU A 66 -12.03 -7.62 6.53
C GLU A 66 -12.38 -7.16 7.95
N SER A 67 -12.42 -8.07 8.93
CA SER A 67 -12.68 -7.70 10.33
C SER A 67 -11.58 -6.82 10.95
N ILE A 68 -10.37 -6.90 10.42
CA ILE A 68 -9.19 -6.17 10.89
C ILE A 68 -9.07 -4.83 10.15
N PHE A 69 -9.12 -4.89 8.81
CA PHE A 69 -8.81 -3.76 7.93
C PHE A 69 -10.07 -3.05 7.40
N GLY A 70 -11.26 -3.57 7.66
CA GLY A 70 -12.54 -3.09 7.12
C GLY A 70 -12.81 -3.60 5.70
N PRO A 71 -13.71 -2.98 4.93
CA PRO A 71 -13.91 -3.35 3.53
C PRO A 71 -12.71 -2.94 2.64
N PRO A 72 -12.43 -3.67 1.56
CA PRO A 72 -11.44 -3.26 0.55
C PRO A 72 -11.93 -2.04 -0.25
N VAL A 73 -10.99 -1.32 -0.87
CA VAL A 73 -11.30 -0.21 -1.79
C VAL A 73 -11.51 -0.69 -3.22
N LYS A 74 -10.95 -1.85 -3.57
CA LYS A 74 -11.15 -2.53 -4.86
C LYS A 74 -11.22 -4.04 -4.64
N GLU A 75 -12.09 -4.68 -5.41
CA GLU A 75 -12.23 -6.13 -5.51
C GLU A 75 -12.14 -6.53 -6.98
N GLU A 76 -11.34 -7.56 -7.28
CA GLU A 76 -11.18 -8.11 -8.61
C GLU A 76 -11.27 -9.65 -8.59
N HIS A 77 -11.65 -10.24 -9.71
CA HIS A 77 -11.75 -11.68 -9.88
C HIS A 77 -10.93 -12.11 -11.09
N SER A 78 -10.22 -13.23 -11.00
CA SER A 78 -9.51 -13.79 -12.14
C SER A 78 -10.48 -14.18 -13.25
N GLU A 79 -10.03 -14.19 -14.51
CA GLU A 79 -10.87 -14.54 -15.66
C GLU A 79 -11.54 -15.92 -15.54
N ASP A 80 -10.85 -16.86 -14.89
CA ASP A 80 -11.35 -18.22 -14.62
C ASP A 80 -12.15 -18.35 -13.32
N GLY A 81 -12.26 -17.27 -12.54
CA GLY A 81 -12.99 -17.21 -11.28
C GLY A 81 -12.45 -18.13 -10.20
N ARG A 82 -11.17 -18.53 -10.24
CA ARG A 82 -10.54 -19.38 -9.21
C ARG A 82 -9.95 -18.61 -8.04
N VAL A 83 -9.56 -17.36 -8.29
CA VAL A 83 -8.98 -16.47 -7.29
C VAL A 83 -9.53 -15.07 -7.41
N HIS A 84 -9.42 -14.36 -6.30
CA HIS A 84 -9.96 -13.04 -6.10
C HIS A 84 -8.92 -12.17 -5.42
N GLU A 85 -8.94 -10.88 -5.70
CA GLU A 85 -8.05 -9.89 -5.12
C GLU A 85 -8.85 -8.84 -4.38
N TYR A 86 -8.42 -8.55 -3.16
CA TYR A 86 -8.80 -7.35 -2.43
C TYR A 86 -7.61 -6.41 -2.33
N ILE A 87 -7.85 -5.15 -2.69
CA ILE A 87 -6.91 -4.05 -2.45
C ILE A 87 -7.44 -3.16 -1.33
N TYR A 88 -6.56 -2.84 -0.39
CA TYR A 88 -6.75 -1.84 0.64
C TYR A 88 -5.73 -0.71 0.39
N SER A 89 -6.21 0.54 0.39
CA SER A 89 -5.33 1.72 0.29
C SER A 89 -5.32 2.45 1.62
N PHE A 90 -4.16 2.51 2.26
CA PHE A 90 -3.92 3.35 3.43
C PHE A 90 -2.95 4.47 3.04
N LYS A 91 -2.87 5.52 3.85
CA LYS A 91 -1.99 6.66 3.56
C LYS A 91 -0.53 6.26 3.38
N LYS A 92 -0.02 5.33 4.21
CA LYS A 92 1.39 4.90 4.14
C LYS A 92 1.66 3.62 3.35
N PHE A 93 0.64 2.84 3.00
CA PHE A 93 0.83 1.60 2.26
C PHE A 93 -0.41 1.10 1.55
N TYR A 94 -0.22 0.28 0.53
CA TYR A 94 -1.24 -0.60 -0.01
C TYR A 94 -1.12 -1.99 0.62
N LEU A 95 -2.24 -2.64 0.88
CA LEU A 95 -2.31 -4.04 1.23
C LEU A 95 -3.11 -4.76 0.14
N GLN A 96 -2.46 -5.70 -0.54
CA GLN A 96 -3.10 -6.63 -1.46
C GLN A 96 -3.35 -7.94 -0.72
N VAL A 97 -4.51 -8.54 -0.94
CA VAL A 97 -4.85 -9.87 -0.43
C VAL A 97 -5.45 -10.68 -1.56
N VAL A 98 -4.79 -11.77 -1.94
CA VAL A 98 -5.32 -12.74 -2.91
C VAL A 98 -5.89 -13.92 -2.14
N TYR A 99 -7.09 -14.35 -2.51
CA TYR A 99 -7.78 -15.45 -1.85
C TYR A 99 -8.49 -16.36 -2.87
N ASP A 100 -8.71 -17.61 -2.47
CA ASP A 100 -9.33 -18.63 -3.30
C ASP A 100 -10.87 -18.69 -3.14
N ASN A 101 -11.52 -19.54 -3.93
CA ASN A 101 -12.96 -19.78 -3.86
C ASN A 101 -13.45 -20.36 -2.51
N ASN A 102 -12.55 -20.85 -1.66
CA ASN A 102 -12.89 -21.27 -0.30
C ASN A 102 -12.85 -20.08 0.68
N ASN A 103 -12.66 -18.85 0.18
CA ASN A 103 -12.44 -17.64 0.96
C ASN A 103 -11.16 -17.71 1.81
N THR A 104 -10.14 -18.44 1.34
CA THR A 104 -8.87 -18.64 2.03
C THR A 104 -7.81 -17.74 1.42
N VAL A 105 -7.15 -16.94 2.25
CA VAL A 105 -6.04 -16.07 1.84
C VAL A 105 -4.85 -16.92 1.42
N ILE A 106 -4.40 -16.75 0.18
CA ILE A 106 -3.26 -17.48 -0.41
C ILE A 106 -2.05 -16.57 -0.65
N LEU A 107 -2.24 -15.26 -0.78
CA LEU A 107 -1.18 -14.26 -0.78
C LEU A 107 -1.66 -13.05 0.03
N TYR A 108 -0.74 -12.42 0.74
CA TYR A 108 -0.85 -10.99 0.97
C TYR A 108 0.45 -10.29 0.62
N SER A 109 0.36 -9.03 0.22
CA SER A 109 1.52 -8.19 -0.01
C SER A 109 1.28 -6.78 0.50
N VAL A 110 2.37 -6.12 0.90
CA VAL A 110 2.36 -4.76 1.44
C VAL A 110 3.31 -3.92 0.61
N THR A 111 2.79 -2.88 -0.05
CA THR A 111 3.55 -1.90 -0.82
C THR A 111 3.61 -0.58 -0.07
N SER A 112 4.80 -0.16 0.34
CA SER A 112 5.00 1.12 1.03
C SER A 112 4.77 2.31 0.11
N LYS A 113 4.09 3.35 0.58
CA LYS A 113 3.84 4.64 -0.11
C LYS A 113 4.60 5.81 0.52
N ASP A 114 5.10 5.62 1.73
CA ASP A 114 5.77 6.65 2.54
C ASP A 114 7.22 6.24 2.83
N GLU A 115 8.15 7.16 2.62
CA GLU A 115 9.59 6.94 2.77
C GLU A 115 10.00 6.58 4.21
N ASN A 116 9.18 6.96 5.19
CA ASN A 116 9.40 6.69 6.62
C ASN A 116 8.67 5.44 7.10
N PHE A 117 7.87 4.79 6.24
CA PHE A 117 7.18 3.56 6.57
C PHE A 117 8.04 2.37 6.18
N HIS A 118 8.58 1.67 7.16
CA HIS A 118 9.47 0.52 6.98
C HIS A 118 8.89 -0.72 7.68
N PRO A 119 7.86 -1.38 7.11
CA PRO A 119 7.25 -2.54 7.73
C PRO A 119 8.25 -3.69 7.80
N GLU A 120 8.17 -4.47 8.90
CA GLU A 120 8.92 -5.71 9.03
C GLU A 120 8.42 -6.72 8.01
N VAL A 121 9.36 -7.32 7.28
CA VAL A 121 9.12 -8.44 6.39
C VAL A 121 9.07 -9.71 7.26
N PRO A 122 7.92 -10.39 7.33
CA PRO A 122 7.75 -11.56 8.17
C PRO A 122 8.82 -12.61 7.94
N TYR A 123 9.23 -13.31 9.01
CA TYR A 123 10.25 -14.39 9.03
C TYR A 123 11.69 -13.97 8.67
N LEU A 124 11.90 -12.83 8.02
CA LEU A 124 13.23 -12.37 7.58
C LEU A 124 13.93 -11.44 8.58
N ARG A 125 13.23 -10.92 9.60
CA ARG A 125 13.76 -9.98 10.62
C ARG A 125 14.46 -8.76 9.99
N LYS A 126 13.94 -8.33 8.86
CA LYS A 126 14.37 -7.17 8.08
C LYS A 126 13.14 -6.33 7.78
N THR A 127 13.32 -5.07 7.45
CA THR A 127 12.22 -4.19 7.04
C THR A 127 12.38 -3.81 5.58
N LEU A 128 11.29 -3.40 4.93
CA LEU A 128 11.41 -2.67 3.66
C LEU A 128 12.32 -1.45 3.82
N GLY A 129 13.03 -1.09 2.74
CA GLY A 129 14.13 -0.11 2.77
C GLY A 129 15.51 -0.70 3.09
N HIS A 130 15.61 -1.96 3.54
CA HIS A 130 16.84 -2.72 3.37
C HIS A 130 17.07 -3.06 1.90
N LYS A 131 18.31 -3.31 1.48
CA LYS A 131 18.61 -3.63 0.07
C LYS A 131 18.20 -5.06 -0.26
N PHE A 132 17.87 -5.36 -1.52
CA PHE A 132 17.49 -6.72 -1.93
C PHE A 132 18.51 -7.79 -1.49
N LYS A 133 19.80 -7.48 -1.61
CA LYS A 133 20.88 -8.38 -1.16
C LYS A 133 20.79 -8.80 0.31
N ASP A 134 20.16 -7.98 1.16
CA ASP A 134 20.13 -8.17 2.62
C ASP A 134 19.11 -9.25 3.03
N PHE A 135 18.28 -9.72 2.09
CA PHE A 135 17.21 -10.69 2.31
C PHE A 135 17.60 -12.13 1.91
N GLY A 136 18.78 -12.34 1.32
CA GLY A 136 19.27 -13.66 0.93
C GLY A 136 19.84 -13.69 -0.48
N SER A 137 20.51 -14.77 -0.85
CA SER A 137 21.05 -14.95 -2.22
C SER A 137 20.18 -15.85 -3.10
N ASP A 138 19.35 -16.70 -2.48
CA ASP A 138 18.72 -17.82 -3.14
C ASP A 138 17.37 -17.39 -3.72
N ILE A 139 17.42 -16.88 -4.94
CA ILE A 139 16.24 -16.47 -5.70
C ILE A 139 15.69 -17.68 -6.47
N ASP A 140 14.42 -18.03 -6.22
CA ASP A 140 13.72 -19.13 -6.88
C ASP A 140 12.65 -18.68 -7.90
N TYR A 141 12.38 -17.38 -7.94
CA TYR A 141 11.54 -16.71 -8.93
C TYR A 141 12.09 -15.32 -9.21
N LEU A 142 12.14 -14.91 -10.46
CA LEU A 142 12.52 -13.55 -10.82
C LEU A 142 11.70 -13.06 -12.00
N GLN A 143 11.21 -11.83 -11.90
CA GLN A 143 10.64 -11.11 -13.03
C GLN A 143 11.05 -9.64 -12.99
N SER A 144 11.33 -9.06 -14.14
CA SER A 144 11.45 -7.61 -14.27
C SER A 144 10.90 -7.12 -15.59
N SER A 145 10.38 -5.89 -15.62
CA SER A 145 9.90 -5.29 -16.86
C SER A 145 10.05 -3.78 -16.84
N TYR A 146 10.40 -3.25 -18.00
CA TYR A 146 10.24 -1.85 -18.35
C TYR A 146 9.00 -1.66 -19.20
N SER A 147 8.30 -0.56 -18.93
CA SER A 147 7.35 0.03 -19.85
C SER A 147 7.76 1.47 -20.17
N SER A 148 7.00 2.13 -21.03
CA SER A 148 7.17 3.57 -21.27
C SER A 148 6.80 4.44 -20.06
N LYS A 149 6.23 3.86 -19.00
CA LYS A 149 5.71 4.60 -17.84
C LYS A 149 6.37 4.22 -16.52
N PHE A 150 6.89 3.00 -16.40
CA PHE A 150 7.42 2.50 -15.14
C PHE A 150 8.41 1.35 -15.34
N TYR A 151 9.17 1.07 -14.28
CA TYR A 151 9.98 -0.13 -14.12
C TYR A 151 9.44 -0.95 -12.95
N GLN A 152 9.46 -2.28 -13.07
CA GLN A 152 9.14 -3.19 -11.99
C GLN A 152 10.14 -4.32 -11.91
N TYR A 153 10.35 -4.82 -10.69
CA TYR A 153 11.18 -5.98 -10.40
C TYR A 153 10.56 -6.77 -9.26
N GLU A 154 10.57 -8.09 -9.37
CA GLU A 154 10.07 -9.04 -8.37
C GLU A 154 11.09 -10.18 -8.22
N GLU A 155 11.33 -10.61 -6.98
CA GLU A 155 12.08 -11.83 -6.68
C GLU A 155 11.38 -12.66 -5.59
N GLY A 156 11.38 -13.98 -5.76
CA GLY A 156 10.92 -14.95 -4.78
C GLY A 156 12.08 -15.53 -3.98
N HIS A 157 11.78 -15.94 -2.75
CA HIS A 157 12.67 -16.67 -1.86
C HIS A 157 11.90 -17.78 -1.15
N TYR A 158 12.28 -19.03 -1.38
CA TYR A 158 11.78 -20.16 -0.60
C TYR A 158 12.65 -20.43 0.63
N LEU A 159 12.14 -20.06 1.80
CA LEU A 159 12.90 -20.15 3.06
C LEU A 159 12.88 -21.52 3.74
N GLY A 160 12.14 -22.51 3.20
CA GLY A 160 11.98 -23.82 3.82
C GLY A 160 11.54 -23.74 5.29
N ASN A 161 12.12 -24.57 6.16
CA ASN A 161 11.75 -24.61 7.58
C ASN A 161 11.84 -23.23 8.30
N PRO A 162 12.90 -22.41 8.13
CA PRO A 162 12.96 -21.05 8.68
C PRO A 162 11.77 -20.15 8.34
N GLY A 163 11.20 -20.24 7.13
CA GLY A 163 10.00 -19.49 6.73
C GLY A 163 8.71 -20.28 6.87
N ASN A 164 8.72 -21.36 7.65
CA ASN A 164 7.59 -22.29 7.79
C ASN A 164 7.03 -22.78 6.44
N TYR A 165 7.96 -23.12 5.54
CA TYR A 165 7.73 -23.69 4.20
C TYR A 165 6.89 -22.80 3.26
N ARG A 166 6.90 -21.48 3.46
CA ARG A 166 6.22 -20.51 2.59
C ARG A 166 7.18 -19.87 1.60
N ASN A 167 6.61 -19.38 0.50
CA ASN A 167 7.30 -18.47 -0.42
C ASN A 167 7.22 -17.03 0.09
N PHE A 168 8.33 -16.32 -0.06
CA PHE A 168 8.44 -14.91 0.26
C PHE A 168 8.77 -14.16 -1.01
N TYR A 169 8.11 -13.04 -1.22
CA TYR A 169 8.28 -12.24 -2.41
C TYR A 169 8.74 -10.85 -2.02
N LEU A 170 9.64 -10.29 -2.81
CA LEU A 170 10.13 -8.93 -2.67
C LEU A 170 10.01 -8.24 -4.02
N ALA A 171 9.53 -7.01 -4.04
CA ALA A 171 9.47 -6.25 -5.28
C ALA A 171 9.85 -4.79 -5.12
N TYR A 172 10.36 -4.25 -6.22
CA TYR A 172 10.26 -2.86 -6.56
C TYR A 172 8.96 -2.71 -7.37
N ASN A 173 7.91 -2.30 -6.68
CA ASN A 173 6.61 -2.01 -7.27
C ASN A 173 6.55 -0.51 -7.61
N PRO A 174 6.22 -0.14 -8.86
CA PRO A 174 6.22 1.26 -9.30
C PRO A 174 5.12 2.14 -8.69
N ALA A 175 4.14 1.56 -8.00
CA ALA A 175 3.15 2.29 -7.21
C ALA A 175 3.64 2.60 -5.78
N GLY A 176 4.78 2.03 -5.38
CA GLY A 176 5.38 2.24 -4.07
C GLY A 176 6.33 3.42 -4.02
N VAL A 177 6.87 3.67 -2.83
CA VAL A 177 7.88 4.69 -2.57
C VAL A 177 9.26 4.25 -3.06
N ASP A 178 10.07 5.22 -3.46
CA ASP A 178 11.49 5.05 -3.72
C ASP A 178 12.30 5.28 -2.44
N TYR A 179 12.78 4.21 -1.80
CA TYR A 179 13.70 4.36 -0.66
C TYR A 179 15.11 4.82 -1.07
N PHE A 180 15.47 4.56 -2.33
CA PHE A 180 16.73 4.96 -2.95
C PHE A 180 16.46 5.37 -4.40
N GLU A 181 17.37 6.14 -4.99
CA GLU A 181 17.36 6.35 -6.44
C GLU A 181 17.48 4.99 -7.15
N LEU A 182 16.51 4.69 -8.01
CA LEU A 182 16.45 3.43 -8.74
C LEU A 182 17.66 3.29 -9.69
N ASP A 183 18.42 2.22 -9.53
CA ASP A 183 19.48 1.76 -10.46
C ASP A 183 19.00 0.47 -11.13
N PRO A 184 18.15 0.58 -12.16
CA PRO A 184 17.38 -0.55 -12.68
C PRO A 184 18.25 -1.49 -13.51
N LEU A 185 17.75 -2.70 -13.79
CA LEU A 185 18.40 -3.62 -14.72
C LEU A 185 18.50 -3.00 -16.13
N PRO A 186 19.51 -3.36 -16.93
CA PRO A 186 19.68 -2.80 -18.27
C PRO A 186 18.73 -3.41 -19.31
N ASP A 187 18.29 -4.65 -19.10
CA ASP A 187 17.40 -5.37 -20.01
C ASP A 187 15.96 -4.86 -19.89
N LEU A 188 15.24 -4.84 -21.02
CA LEU A 188 13.83 -4.41 -21.06
C LEU A 188 12.91 -5.31 -20.25
N SER A 189 13.20 -6.60 -20.20
CA SER A 189 12.45 -7.58 -19.42
C SER A 189 13.32 -8.76 -19.09
N ASN A 190 13.12 -9.34 -17.91
CA ASN A 190 13.76 -10.58 -17.50
C ASN A 190 12.74 -11.50 -16.84
N ASP A 191 12.98 -12.80 -16.96
CA ASP A 191 12.23 -13.85 -16.26
C ASP A 191 13.14 -15.07 -15.99
N ASP A 192 12.63 -16.12 -15.36
CA ASP A 192 13.40 -17.33 -15.08
C ASP A 192 13.92 -18.05 -16.33
N LYS A 193 13.29 -17.84 -17.49
CA LYS A 193 13.70 -18.44 -18.78
C LYS A 193 14.75 -17.58 -19.49
N SER A 194 14.73 -16.27 -19.26
CA SER A 194 15.63 -15.26 -19.80
C SER A 194 16.13 -14.36 -18.67
N PRO A 195 16.98 -14.88 -17.76
CA PRO A 195 17.42 -14.14 -16.59
C PRO A 195 18.42 -13.04 -16.99
N PRO A 196 18.52 -11.97 -16.16
CA PRO A 196 19.48 -10.90 -16.43
C PRO A 196 20.91 -11.39 -16.31
N ASN A 197 21.86 -10.60 -16.82
CA ASN A 197 23.26 -10.84 -16.54
C ASN A 197 23.53 -10.86 -15.02
N LYS A 198 24.29 -11.86 -14.55
CA LYS A 198 24.57 -12.03 -13.12
C LYS A 198 25.20 -10.80 -12.46
N ASN A 199 26.13 -10.12 -13.13
CA ASN A 199 26.79 -8.94 -12.56
C ASN A 199 25.81 -7.76 -12.46
N ASP A 200 24.91 -7.63 -13.43
CA ASP A 200 23.88 -6.58 -13.42
C ASP A 200 22.84 -6.86 -12.33
N LEU A 201 22.46 -8.13 -12.13
CA LEU A 201 21.61 -8.54 -11.02
C LEU A 201 22.27 -8.28 -9.66
N GLU A 202 23.55 -8.64 -9.50
CA GLU A 202 24.28 -8.34 -8.27
C GLU A 202 24.36 -6.83 -8.03
N LYS A 203 24.63 -6.02 -9.06
CA LYS A 203 24.62 -4.55 -8.96
C LYS A 203 23.25 -4.02 -8.55
N PHE A 204 22.19 -4.47 -9.23
CA PHE A 204 20.81 -4.10 -8.93
C PHE A 204 20.48 -4.39 -7.47
N ARG A 205 20.75 -5.62 -7.01
CA ARG A 205 20.44 -6.03 -5.62
C ARG A 205 21.30 -5.32 -4.57
N ASN A 206 22.49 -4.83 -4.96
CA ASN A 206 23.37 -4.04 -4.12
C ASN A 206 22.98 -2.57 -4.01
N ASN A 207 22.21 -2.04 -4.96
CA ASN A 207 21.91 -0.61 -5.04
C ASN A 207 20.44 -0.30 -4.71
N ASN A 208 19.54 -1.24 -4.97
CA ASN A 208 18.10 -1.05 -4.80
C ASN A 208 17.55 -1.75 -3.56
N ALA A 209 16.41 -1.26 -3.10
CA ALA A 209 15.63 -1.84 -2.02
C ALA A 209 14.23 -2.21 -2.52
N PRO A 210 13.63 -3.33 -2.05
CA PRO A 210 12.22 -3.57 -2.23
C PRO A 210 11.40 -2.51 -1.49
N ASN A 211 10.32 -2.09 -2.14
CA ASN A 211 9.25 -1.29 -1.55
C ASN A 211 7.96 -2.11 -1.37
N THR A 212 7.98 -3.37 -1.75
CA THR A 212 6.90 -4.32 -1.57
C THR A 212 7.44 -5.64 -1.04
N PHE A 213 6.75 -6.25 -0.09
CA PHE A 213 6.95 -7.66 0.24
C PHE A 213 5.63 -8.42 0.11
N GLY A 214 5.70 -9.72 -0.13
CA GLY A 214 4.57 -10.64 -0.07
C GLY A 214 4.89 -11.94 0.63
N VAL A 215 3.86 -12.58 1.14
CA VAL A 215 3.93 -13.89 1.81
C VAL A 215 2.88 -14.81 1.20
N GLY A 216 3.35 -15.87 0.56
CA GLY A 216 2.53 -16.89 -0.09
C GLY A 216 2.03 -17.98 0.88
N ASP A 217 1.18 -18.86 0.36
CA ASP A 217 0.67 -20.01 1.09
C ASP A 217 1.74 -21.11 1.25
N ILE A 218 1.58 -21.96 2.26
CA ILE A 218 2.49 -23.09 2.50
C ILE A 218 2.45 -24.14 1.38
N HIS A 219 1.34 -24.21 0.62
CA HIS A 219 1.19 -25.07 -0.55
C HIS A 219 1.28 -24.28 -1.86
N GLY A 220 1.62 -23.00 -1.78
CA GLY A 220 1.78 -22.08 -2.91
C GLY A 220 3.13 -22.23 -3.62
N GLY A 221 3.32 -21.38 -4.60
CA GLY A 221 4.51 -21.31 -5.44
C GLY A 221 4.40 -20.19 -6.47
N PRO A 222 5.52 -19.73 -7.05
CA PRO A 222 5.52 -18.70 -8.08
C PRO A 222 4.77 -19.10 -9.36
N GLU A 223 4.69 -20.40 -9.67
CA GLU A 223 3.84 -20.92 -10.76
C GLU A 223 2.37 -21.17 -10.35
N GLY A 224 2.04 -20.90 -9.09
CA GLY A 224 0.74 -21.14 -8.49
C GLY A 224 -0.26 -20.01 -8.72
N LEU A 225 -1.42 -20.13 -8.08
CA LEU A 225 -2.49 -19.14 -8.17
C LEU A 225 -2.22 -17.87 -7.37
N GLU A 226 -1.26 -17.90 -6.45
CA GLU A 226 -1.02 -16.80 -5.51
C GLU A 226 -0.51 -15.53 -6.18
N LEU A 227 0.22 -15.65 -7.30
CA LEU A 227 0.70 -14.52 -8.11
C LEU A 227 -0.20 -14.19 -9.32
N SER A 228 -1.45 -14.66 -9.35
CA SER A 228 -2.35 -14.44 -10.52
C SER A 228 -2.61 -12.97 -10.84
N PHE A 229 -2.46 -12.08 -9.86
CA PHE A 229 -2.63 -10.63 -9.99
C PHE A 229 -1.29 -9.86 -9.93
N GLY A 230 -0.16 -10.56 -9.95
CA GLY A 230 1.16 -9.96 -9.70
C GLY A 230 1.40 -9.64 -8.22
N LEU A 231 2.55 -9.03 -7.91
CA LEU A 231 2.94 -8.70 -6.54
C LEU A 231 2.73 -7.21 -6.20
N GLY A 232 1.78 -6.96 -5.31
CA GLY A 232 1.38 -5.61 -4.92
C GLY A 232 0.29 -5.06 -5.83
N ILE A 233 -0.10 -3.81 -5.58
CA ILE A 233 -1.10 -3.12 -6.40
C ILE A 233 -0.58 -2.87 -7.82
N ASP A 234 -1.44 -2.98 -8.83
CA ASP A 234 -1.10 -2.57 -10.20
C ASP A 234 -0.84 -1.06 -10.30
N TYR A 235 0.11 -0.69 -11.15
CA TYR A 235 0.52 0.70 -11.35
C TYR A 235 -0.62 1.64 -11.76
N TYR A 236 -1.54 1.18 -12.62
CA TYR A 236 -2.63 2.01 -13.10
C TYR A 236 -3.73 2.14 -12.07
N ASP A 237 -4.07 1.06 -11.37
CA ASP A 237 -5.04 1.08 -10.28
C ASP A 237 -4.62 2.04 -9.16
N ALA A 238 -3.34 2.01 -8.78
CA ALA A 238 -2.80 2.87 -7.73
C ALA A 238 -2.93 4.38 -8.01
N ARG A 239 -3.15 4.77 -9.27
CA ARG A 239 -3.33 6.18 -9.66
C ARG A 239 -4.77 6.66 -9.49
N ASP A 240 -5.72 5.74 -9.51
CA ASP A 240 -7.16 6.04 -9.56
C ASP A 240 -7.87 5.71 -8.23
N ILE A 241 -7.25 4.91 -7.36
CA ILE A 241 -7.82 4.48 -6.09
C ILE A 241 -7.57 5.52 -4.98
N PRO A 242 -8.61 5.94 -4.23
CA PRO A 242 -8.45 6.84 -3.10
C PRO A 242 -7.83 6.13 -1.90
N ASP A 243 -7.22 6.91 -1.00
CA ASP A 243 -6.86 6.43 0.33
C ASP A 243 -8.13 6.18 1.15
N LYS A 244 -8.09 5.15 1.98
CA LYS A 244 -9.13 4.88 2.97
C LYS A 244 -9.05 5.93 4.07
N ASP A 245 -10.15 6.65 4.26
CA ASP A 245 -10.41 7.53 5.40
C ASP A 245 -10.36 6.74 6.72
#